data_AF-A0A959FDB8-F1
#
_entry.id   AF-A0A959FDB8-F1
#
_cell.length_a   1.000
_cell.length_b   1.000
_cell.length_c   1.000
_cell.angle_alpha   90.00
_cell.angle_beta   90.00
_cell.angle_gamma   90.00
#
_symmetry.space_group_name_H-M   'P 1'
#
loop_
_entity.id
_entity.type
_entity.pdbx_description
1 polymer ?
#
loop_
_entity_poly.entity_id
_entity_poly.type
_entity_poly.pdbx_seq_one_letter_code
_entity_poly.pdbx_strand_id
1 'polypeptide(L)'
;MLDKISALPAGDFAEIALEVFHFQAVHNPVYAQFLSYLRVDPQRVTRPDSIPFLPIQLFKNFELQANSWTPRRIFTSSGTTAAQTSRHLLRDEEWYRQNARRGFAEFYGPVSDYCVLALLPAYLERTGSSLVFMADDFIRQSRYEESGFFLHDYEALRDRLLHCRQNNIPVLLIGVSFALWELAEQYPMDLGNTIIMETGGMKGRRREITRQELHHIFTQAFQVKAIHSEYGMTELLSQAYSKGDGLFYPASTMR
;
A
#
# COMPACT_ATOMS: atom_id res chain seq x y z
N MET A 1 -5.39 1.44 22.66
CA MET A 1 -4.40 1.98 21.69
C MET A 1 -4.86 1.77 20.25
N LEU A 2 -5.09 0.55 19.77
CA LEU A 2 -5.57 0.32 18.40
C LEU A 2 -6.87 1.08 18.08
N ASP A 3 -7.84 1.09 18.99
CA ASP A 3 -9.09 1.85 18.80
C ASP A 3 -8.85 3.37 18.70
N LYS A 4 -7.89 3.90 19.48
CA LYS A 4 -7.48 5.31 19.39
C LYS A 4 -6.86 5.63 18.02
N ILE A 5 -6.02 4.73 17.51
CA ILE A 5 -5.42 4.86 16.16
C ILE A 5 -6.50 4.76 15.08
N SER A 6 -7.51 3.90 15.28
CA SER A 6 -8.66 3.77 14.38
C SER A 6 -9.61 4.97 14.40
N ALA A 7 -9.50 5.85 15.41
CA ALA A 7 -10.32 7.06 15.54
C ALA A 7 -9.54 8.37 15.33
N LEU A 8 -8.25 8.30 15.01
CA LEU A 8 -7.34 9.45 14.86
C LEU A 8 -7.92 10.59 13.99
N PRO A 9 -8.26 11.75 14.57
CA PRO A 9 -8.49 12.98 13.83
C PRO A 9 -7.16 13.54 13.31
N ALA A 10 -7.19 14.35 12.26
CA ALA A 10 -5.99 14.96 11.65
C ALA A 10 -5.13 15.82 12.63
N GLY A 11 -5.68 16.21 13.78
CA GLY A 11 -5.02 17.02 14.82
C GLY A 11 -4.22 16.24 15.88
N ASP A 12 -4.49 14.94 16.10
CA ASP A 12 -4.02 14.23 17.30
C ASP A 12 -2.84 13.28 17.03
N PHE A 13 -2.27 13.33 15.82
CA PHE A 13 -1.17 12.43 15.42
C PHE A 13 0.01 12.49 16.39
N ALA A 14 0.41 13.69 16.83
CA ALA A 14 1.61 13.86 17.65
C ALA A 14 1.47 13.18 19.02
N GLU A 15 0.32 13.31 19.65
CA GLU A 15 0.04 12.69 20.95
C GLU A 15 -0.01 11.17 20.84
N ILE A 16 -0.74 10.65 19.86
CA ILE A 16 -0.84 9.20 19.65
C ILE A 16 0.50 8.60 19.22
N ALA A 17 1.30 9.30 18.40
CA ALA A 17 2.64 8.84 18.02
C ALA A 17 3.56 8.71 19.25
N LEU A 18 3.51 9.66 20.19
CA LEU A 18 4.25 9.57 21.45
C LEU A 18 3.72 8.45 22.35
N GLU A 19 2.40 8.28 22.47
CA GLU A 19 1.79 7.17 23.23
C GLU A 19 2.24 5.81 22.68
N VAL A 20 2.22 5.64 21.36
CA VAL A 20 2.70 4.44 20.67
C VAL A 20 4.20 4.26 20.87
N PHE A 21 5.00 5.32 20.75
CA PHE A 21 6.44 5.26 20.98
C PHE A 21 6.78 4.77 22.39
N HIS A 22 6.20 5.37 23.43
CA HIS A 22 6.47 4.97 24.82
C HIS A 22 6.03 3.54 25.08
N PHE A 23 4.89 3.11 24.52
CA PHE A 23 4.45 1.73 24.61
C PHE A 23 5.44 0.77 23.93
N GLN A 24 5.88 1.08 22.71
CA GLN A 24 6.87 0.26 22.01
C GLN A 24 8.21 0.21 22.76
N ALA A 25 8.67 1.33 23.32
CA ALA A 25 9.93 1.41 24.06
C ALA A 25 9.96 0.49 25.30
N VAL A 26 8.80 0.22 25.90
CA VAL A 26 8.66 -0.67 27.07
C VAL A 26 8.35 -2.11 26.65
N HIS A 27 7.46 -2.31 25.68
CA HIS A 27 6.86 -3.61 25.41
C HIS A 27 7.47 -4.34 24.20
N ASN A 28 8.27 -3.68 23.37
CA ASN A 28 8.95 -4.31 22.23
C ASN A 28 10.44 -4.49 22.56
N PRO A 29 10.90 -5.73 22.86
CA PRO A 29 12.27 -5.96 23.34
C PRO A 29 13.34 -5.56 22.32
N VAL A 30 13.07 -5.73 21.02
CA VAL A 30 14.00 -5.36 19.95
C VAL A 30 14.13 -3.83 19.89
N TYR A 31 13.00 -3.11 20.00
CA TYR A 31 13.02 -1.64 20.00
C TYR A 31 13.69 -1.08 21.27
N ALA A 32 13.38 -1.65 22.44
CA ALA A 32 14.01 -1.25 23.70
C ALA A 32 15.55 -1.42 23.64
N GLN A 33 16.02 -2.54 23.09
CA GLN A 33 17.45 -2.78 22.90
C GLN A 33 18.08 -1.80 21.90
N PHE A 34 17.39 -1.49 20.80
CA PHE A 34 17.81 -0.50 19.84
C PHE A 34 17.97 0.90 20.48
N LEU A 35 16.98 1.34 21.26
CA LEU A 35 17.05 2.62 22.00
C LEU A 35 18.23 2.66 22.99
N SER A 36 18.49 1.54 23.69
CA SER A 36 19.64 1.39 24.58
C SER A 36 20.96 1.59 23.84
N TYR A 37 21.13 1.01 22.65
CA TYR A 37 22.36 1.19 21.85
C TYR A 37 22.53 2.63 21.36
N LEU A 38 21.44 3.32 21.06
CA LEU A 38 21.45 4.75 20.73
C LEU A 38 21.62 5.65 21.96
N ARG A 39 21.62 5.09 23.18
CA ARG A 39 21.65 5.83 24.45
C ARG A 39 20.51 6.84 24.57
N VAL A 40 19.34 6.49 24.01
CA VAL A 40 18.13 7.29 24.08
C VAL A 40 17.35 6.89 25.33
N ASP A 41 17.04 7.86 26.17
CA ASP A 41 16.10 7.72 27.28
C ASP A 41 14.67 7.99 26.75
N PRO A 42 13.78 6.97 26.70
CA PRO A 42 12.44 7.15 26.18
C PRO A 42 11.65 8.23 26.90
N GLN A 43 11.90 8.49 28.18
CA GLN A 43 11.16 9.51 28.95
C GLN A 43 11.50 10.95 28.52
N ARG A 44 12.62 11.15 27.83
CA ARG A 44 13.05 12.47 27.35
C ARG A 44 12.54 12.80 25.94
N VAL A 45 11.99 11.81 25.23
CA VAL A 45 11.40 12.00 23.91
C VAL A 45 9.98 12.55 24.09
N THR A 46 9.82 13.85 23.84
CA THR A 46 8.56 14.59 24.05
C THR A 46 7.97 15.14 22.75
N ARG A 47 8.63 14.88 21.61
CA ARG A 47 8.18 15.31 20.29
C ARG A 47 8.28 14.17 19.29
N PRO A 48 7.32 14.03 18.35
CA PRO A 48 7.35 12.95 17.36
C PRO A 48 8.60 12.92 16.49
N ASP A 49 9.13 14.09 16.12
CA ASP A 49 10.36 14.22 15.32
C ASP A 49 11.63 13.80 16.07
N SER A 50 11.54 13.59 17.38
CA SER A 50 12.64 13.08 18.22
C SER A 50 12.58 11.57 18.42
N ILE A 51 11.56 10.88 17.89
CA ILE A 51 11.43 9.41 17.97
C ILE A 51 12.51 8.76 17.09
N PRO A 52 13.39 7.90 17.65
CA PRO A 52 14.38 7.20 16.84
C PRO A 52 13.72 6.22 15.86
N PHE A 53 13.95 6.44 14.56
CA PHE A 53 13.40 5.58 13.51
C PHE A 53 14.06 4.21 13.49
N LEU A 54 13.24 3.17 13.38
CA LEU A 54 13.70 1.80 13.37
C LEU A 54 14.24 1.43 11.98
N PRO A 55 15.50 0.95 11.85
CA PRO A 55 16.03 0.54 10.56
C PRO A 55 15.23 -0.61 9.95
N ILE A 56 14.86 -0.48 8.66
CA ILE A 56 14.07 -1.47 7.93
C ILE A 56 14.71 -2.87 7.93
N GLN A 57 16.04 -2.95 7.99
CA GLN A 57 16.78 -4.22 8.05
C GLN A 57 16.41 -5.07 9.27
N LEU A 58 15.92 -4.47 10.35
CA LEU A 58 15.51 -5.22 11.53
C LEU A 58 14.27 -6.08 11.29
N PHE A 59 13.38 -5.70 10.36
CA PHE A 59 12.26 -6.55 9.93
C PHE A 59 12.71 -7.84 9.23
N LYS A 60 13.96 -7.90 8.76
CA LYS A 60 14.52 -9.12 8.17
C LYS A 60 14.99 -10.08 9.25
N ASN A 61 15.66 -9.54 10.26
CA ASN A 61 16.45 -10.33 11.21
C ASN A 61 15.73 -10.61 12.53
N PHE A 62 14.68 -9.84 12.86
CA PHE A 62 14.02 -9.89 14.17
C PHE A 62 12.50 -9.93 14.05
N GLU A 63 11.87 -10.55 15.03
CA GLU A 63 10.42 -10.50 15.21
C GLU A 63 10.06 -9.23 16.00
N LEU A 64 9.65 -8.19 15.26
CA LEU A 64 9.26 -6.92 15.82
C LEU A 64 7.82 -6.99 16.34
N GLN A 65 7.68 -7.30 17.63
CA GLN A 65 6.39 -7.38 18.30
C GLN A 65 6.45 -6.76 19.71
N ALA A 66 5.42 -5.99 20.04
CA ALA A 66 5.20 -5.51 21.40
C ALA A 66 4.36 -6.53 22.18
N ASN A 67 4.84 -6.95 23.35
CA ASN A 67 4.32 -8.07 24.14
C ASN A 67 4.40 -9.42 23.42
N SER A 68 3.88 -10.46 24.06
CA SER A 68 3.78 -11.81 23.49
C SER A 68 2.39 -12.03 22.90
N TRP A 69 2.33 -12.41 21.62
CA TRP A 69 1.12 -12.86 20.93
C TRP A 69 1.51 -13.67 19.70
N THR A 70 0.58 -14.48 19.19
CA THR A 70 0.78 -15.27 17.98
C THR A 70 0.28 -14.50 16.76
N PRO A 71 1.08 -14.34 15.69
CA PRO A 71 0.64 -13.66 14.49
C PRO A 71 -0.52 -14.39 13.82
N ARG A 72 -1.55 -13.64 13.43
CA ARG A 72 -2.65 -14.16 12.58
C ARG A 72 -2.20 -14.26 11.13
N ARG A 73 -1.36 -13.32 10.71
CA ARG A 73 -0.75 -13.28 9.38
C ARG A 73 0.66 -12.73 9.47
N ILE A 74 1.48 -13.06 8.48
CA ILE A 74 2.80 -12.48 8.29
C ILE A 74 2.85 -11.91 6.89
N PHE A 75 3.11 -10.61 6.77
CA PHE A 75 3.43 -10.01 5.49
C PHE A 75 4.92 -10.15 5.19
N THR A 76 5.24 -10.37 3.91
CA THR A 76 6.61 -10.55 3.41
C THR A 76 6.89 -9.63 2.23
N SER A 77 8.07 -9.01 2.26
CA SER A 77 8.51 -8.15 1.16
C SER A 77 8.91 -8.98 -0.07
N SER A 78 8.93 -8.34 -1.25
CA SER A 78 9.43 -8.99 -2.47
C SER A 78 10.93 -9.18 -2.39
N GLY A 79 11.39 -10.42 -2.13
CA GLY A 79 12.80 -10.77 -2.17
C GLY A 79 13.32 -10.95 -3.59
N THR A 80 14.58 -10.58 -3.80
CA THR A 80 15.41 -11.16 -4.86
C THR A 80 15.92 -12.52 -4.39
N THR A 81 16.21 -13.43 -5.32
CA THR A 81 16.35 -14.88 -5.15
C THR A 81 17.45 -15.39 -4.18
N ALA A 82 18.09 -14.52 -3.39
CA ALA A 82 19.21 -14.88 -2.51
C ALA A 82 19.20 -14.23 -1.10
N ALA A 83 18.22 -13.37 -0.74
CA ALA A 83 18.24 -12.64 0.54
C ALA A 83 17.00 -12.92 1.42
N GLN A 84 17.21 -12.94 2.73
CA GLN A 84 16.14 -12.96 3.73
C GLN A 84 15.21 -11.77 3.52
N THR A 85 13.91 -12.05 3.33
CA THR A 85 12.88 -11.03 3.14
C THR A 85 12.46 -10.43 4.46
N SER A 86 11.99 -9.18 4.41
CA SER A 86 11.40 -8.54 5.57
C SER A 86 10.10 -9.25 5.93
N ARG A 87 9.82 -9.39 7.24
CA ARG A 87 8.60 -9.95 7.78
C ARG A 87 7.91 -8.95 8.69
N HIS A 88 6.63 -8.70 8.47
CA HIS A 88 5.80 -7.93 9.39
C HIS A 88 4.72 -8.84 9.98
N LEU A 89 4.77 -9.03 11.29
CA LEU A 89 3.80 -9.82 12.02
C LEU A 89 2.51 -9.02 12.21
N LEU A 90 1.39 -9.58 11.77
CA LEU A 90 0.08 -8.95 11.90
C LEU A 90 -0.73 -9.63 13.00
N ARG A 91 -1.09 -8.87 14.03
CA ARG A 91 -1.90 -9.33 15.16
C ARG A 91 -3.39 -9.42 14.80
N ASP A 92 -3.88 -8.47 14.00
CA ASP A 92 -5.28 -8.36 13.61
C ASP A 92 -5.37 -8.02 12.12
N GLU A 93 -5.94 -8.94 11.35
CA GLU A 93 -6.17 -8.78 9.92
C GLU A 93 -7.23 -7.73 9.59
N GLU A 94 -8.29 -7.67 10.40
CA GLU A 94 -9.41 -6.77 10.15
C GLU A 94 -9.01 -5.34 10.43
N TRP A 95 -8.17 -5.13 11.46
CA TRP A 95 -7.59 -3.82 11.74
C TRP A 95 -6.81 -3.27 10.53
N TYR A 96 -6.00 -4.09 9.87
CA TYR A 96 -5.30 -3.68 8.65
C TYR A 96 -6.28 -3.34 7.51
N ARG A 97 -7.28 -4.18 7.26
CA ARG A 97 -8.30 -3.95 6.22
C ARG A 97 -9.06 -2.65 6.47
N GLN A 98 -9.48 -2.39 7.71
CA GLN A 98 -10.13 -1.14 8.10
C GLN A 98 -9.21 0.07 7.90
N ASN A 99 -7.94 -0.05 8.28
CA ASN A 99 -6.99 1.04 8.11
C ASN A 99 -6.74 1.37 6.63
N ALA A 100 -6.57 0.35 5.78
CA ALA A 100 -6.37 0.54 4.34
C ALA A 100 -7.60 1.16 3.66
N ARG A 101 -8.82 0.69 4.00
CA ARG A 101 -10.07 1.26 3.48
C ARG A 101 -10.26 2.72 3.89
N ARG A 102 -9.99 3.03 5.16
CA ARG A 102 -10.06 4.41 5.68
C ARG A 102 -9.02 5.31 5.00
N GLY A 103 -7.77 4.85 4.92
CA GLY A 103 -6.69 5.57 4.27
C GLY A 103 -7.02 5.87 2.81
N PHE A 104 -7.55 4.91 2.05
CA PHE A 104 -8.03 5.14 0.69
C PHE A 104 -9.19 6.15 0.65
N ALA A 105 -10.16 6.00 1.56
CA ALA A 105 -11.35 6.85 1.59
C ALA A 105 -11.08 8.33 1.91
N GLU A 106 -10.01 8.63 2.64
CA GLU A 106 -9.55 10.01 2.86
C GLU A 106 -9.22 10.74 1.55
N PHE A 107 -8.76 10.00 0.52
CA PHE A 107 -8.39 10.58 -0.77
C PHE A 107 -9.47 10.39 -1.83
N TYR A 108 -10.09 9.21 -1.87
CA TYR A 108 -10.93 8.80 -3.00
C TYR A 108 -12.39 8.56 -2.61
N GLY A 109 -12.74 8.59 -1.32
CA GLY A 109 -14.03 8.14 -0.84
C GLY A 109 -14.13 6.61 -0.74
N PRO A 110 -15.32 6.08 -0.38
CA PRO A 110 -15.49 4.66 -0.09
C PRO A 110 -15.08 3.77 -1.27
N VAL A 111 -14.29 2.73 -1.00
CA VAL A 111 -13.88 1.77 -2.04
C VAL A 111 -15.08 1.07 -2.69
N SER A 112 -16.20 0.93 -1.96
CA SER A 112 -17.46 0.36 -2.46
C SER A 112 -18.07 1.13 -3.63
N ASP A 113 -17.66 2.40 -3.83
CA ASP A 113 -18.13 3.22 -4.95
C ASP A 113 -17.39 2.94 -6.27
N TYR A 114 -16.39 2.05 -6.26
CA TYR A 114 -15.56 1.73 -7.42
C TYR A 114 -15.63 0.25 -7.80
N CYS A 115 -15.66 -0.04 -9.10
CA CYS A 115 -15.26 -1.33 -9.63
C CYS A 115 -13.74 -1.47 -9.52
N VAL A 116 -13.27 -2.45 -8.73
CA VAL A 116 -11.84 -2.60 -8.43
C VAL A 116 -11.25 -3.69 -9.30
N LEU A 117 -10.34 -3.31 -10.19
CA LEU A 117 -9.64 -4.22 -11.09
C LEU A 117 -8.16 -4.25 -10.68
N ALA A 118 -7.62 -5.41 -10.35
CA ALA A 118 -6.26 -5.54 -9.82
C ALA A 118 -5.34 -6.31 -10.81
N LEU A 119 -4.49 -5.59 -11.52
CA LEU A 119 -3.48 -6.13 -12.44
C LEU A 119 -2.16 -6.38 -11.70
N LEU A 120 -2.08 -7.51 -11.00
CA LEU A 120 -0.97 -7.83 -10.07
C LEU A 120 -0.29 -9.18 -10.42
N PRO A 121 0.31 -9.32 -11.62
CA PRO A 121 1.06 -10.52 -11.99
C PRO A 121 2.17 -10.87 -11.00
N ALA A 122 2.41 -12.17 -10.81
CA ALA A 122 3.43 -12.72 -9.91
C ALA A 122 3.22 -12.43 -8.41
N TYR A 123 2.03 -11.96 -8.01
CA TYR A 123 1.71 -11.76 -6.59
C TYR A 123 0.66 -12.72 -6.03
N LEU A 124 -0.26 -13.29 -6.84
CA LEU A 124 -1.19 -14.32 -6.33
C LEU A 124 -0.50 -15.65 -6.01
N GLU A 125 0.60 -15.96 -6.69
CA GLU A 125 1.41 -17.16 -6.41
C GLU A 125 2.25 -17.01 -5.13
N ARG A 126 2.31 -15.81 -4.54
CA ARG A 126 3.10 -15.52 -3.34
C ARG A 126 2.19 -15.26 -2.14
N THR A 127 2.35 -16.08 -1.10
CA THR A 127 1.72 -15.81 0.19
C THR A 127 2.40 -14.63 0.90
N GLY A 128 1.62 -13.81 1.61
CA GLY A 128 2.14 -12.73 2.45
C GLY A 128 2.32 -11.37 1.78
N SER A 129 1.82 -11.13 0.56
CA SER A 129 1.82 -9.77 -0.02
C SER A 129 0.76 -8.88 0.64
N SER A 130 1.17 -7.79 1.31
CA SER A 130 0.26 -6.79 1.89
C SER A 130 -0.57 -6.06 0.82
N LEU A 131 0.02 -5.84 -0.36
CA LEU A 131 -0.66 -5.25 -1.52
C LEU A 131 -1.79 -6.16 -2.04
N VAL A 132 -1.54 -7.46 -2.19
CA VAL A 132 -2.59 -8.41 -2.62
C VAL A 132 -3.67 -8.52 -1.57
N PHE A 133 -3.29 -8.53 -0.29
CA PHE A 133 -4.24 -8.60 0.80
C PHE A 133 -5.15 -7.37 0.85
N MET A 134 -4.62 -6.18 0.57
CA MET A 134 -5.41 -4.95 0.42
C MET A 134 -6.31 -5.00 -0.82
N ALA A 135 -5.77 -5.38 -1.97
CA ALA A 135 -6.53 -5.44 -3.22
C ALA A 135 -7.69 -6.46 -3.15
N ASP A 136 -7.49 -7.61 -2.49
CA ASP A 136 -8.54 -8.61 -2.28
C ASP A 136 -9.67 -8.05 -1.41
N ASP A 137 -9.35 -7.34 -0.33
CA ASP A 137 -10.35 -6.66 0.48
C ASP A 137 -11.11 -5.59 -0.33
N PHE A 138 -10.40 -4.76 -1.11
CA PHE A 138 -11.02 -3.72 -1.93
C PHE A 138 -11.98 -4.30 -2.97
N ILE A 139 -11.60 -5.41 -3.63
CA ILE A 139 -12.47 -6.15 -4.56
C ILE A 139 -13.71 -6.68 -3.83
N ARG A 140 -13.57 -7.25 -2.62
CA ARG A 140 -14.70 -7.77 -1.84
C ARG A 140 -15.65 -6.68 -1.33
N GLN A 141 -15.15 -5.47 -1.09
CA GLN A 141 -15.97 -4.34 -0.66
C GLN A 141 -16.66 -3.61 -1.82
N SER A 142 -16.20 -3.82 -3.06
CA SER A 142 -16.84 -3.26 -4.25
C SER A 142 -18.28 -3.79 -4.39
N ARG A 143 -19.19 -2.92 -4.81
CA ARG A 143 -20.57 -3.32 -5.18
C ARG A 143 -20.71 -3.81 -6.61
N TYR A 144 -19.64 -3.75 -7.42
CA TYR A 144 -19.65 -4.08 -8.84
C TYR A 144 -19.11 -5.50 -9.05
N GLU A 145 -19.92 -6.37 -9.65
CA GLU A 145 -19.59 -7.77 -9.94
C GLU A 145 -18.42 -7.93 -10.93
N GLU A 146 -18.11 -6.86 -11.66
CA GLU A 146 -16.99 -6.70 -12.56
C GLU A 146 -15.62 -6.77 -11.86
N SER A 147 -15.59 -6.51 -10.55
CA SER A 147 -14.36 -6.38 -9.78
C SER A 147 -13.61 -7.70 -9.69
N GLY A 148 -12.28 -7.66 -9.77
CA GLY A 148 -11.50 -8.89 -9.76
C GLY A 148 -10.01 -8.73 -10.01
N PHE A 149 -9.31 -9.85 -9.88
CA PHE A 149 -7.88 -9.95 -10.17
C PHE A 149 -7.63 -10.34 -11.63
N PHE A 150 -6.61 -9.72 -12.21
CA PHE A 150 -6.06 -10.04 -13.52
C PHE A 150 -4.57 -10.31 -13.35
N LEU A 151 -4.15 -11.53 -13.69
CA LEU A 151 -2.76 -11.94 -13.57
C LEU A 151 -1.98 -11.67 -14.85
N HIS A 152 -2.32 -12.39 -15.89
CA HIS A 152 -1.66 -12.33 -17.19
C HIS A 152 -2.64 -12.14 -18.35
N ASP A 153 -3.94 -12.09 -18.05
CA ASP A 153 -4.99 -11.97 -19.04
C ASP A 153 -5.31 -10.49 -19.31
N TYR A 154 -4.43 -9.86 -20.10
CA TYR A 154 -4.56 -8.47 -20.50
C TYR A 154 -5.75 -8.24 -21.43
N GLU A 155 -6.12 -9.24 -22.23
CA GLU A 155 -7.28 -9.20 -23.11
C GLU A 155 -8.58 -9.12 -22.31
N ALA A 156 -8.77 -10.02 -21.34
CA ALA A 156 -9.95 -9.98 -20.47
C ALA A 156 -10.02 -8.70 -19.64
N LEU A 157 -8.88 -8.17 -19.19
CA LEU A 157 -8.84 -6.88 -18.49
C LEU A 157 -9.27 -5.73 -19.40
N ARG A 158 -8.76 -5.69 -20.64
CA ARG A 158 -9.14 -4.70 -21.65
C ARG A 158 -10.64 -4.75 -21.93
N ASP A 159 -11.20 -5.95 -22.12
CA ASP A 159 -12.63 -6.11 -22.38
C ASP A 159 -13.47 -5.63 -21.19
N ARG A 160 -13.02 -5.94 -19.96
CA ARG A 160 -13.68 -5.48 -18.73
C ARG A 160 -13.63 -3.96 -18.58
N LEU A 161 -12.49 -3.34 -18.87
CA LEU A 161 -12.32 -1.89 -18.83
C LEU A 161 -13.23 -1.19 -19.84
N LEU A 162 -13.29 -1.68 -21.08
CA LEU A 162 -14.17 -1.14 -22.11
C LEU A 162 -15.66 -1.32 -21.75
N HIS A 163 -16.02 -2.46 -21.17
CA HIS A 163 -17.37 -2.68 -20.66
C HIS A 163 -17.72 -1.66 -19.56
N CYS A 164 -16.84 -1.46 -18.58
CA CYS A 164 -17.07 -0.48 -17.52
C CYS A 164 -17.19 0.94 -18.10
N ARG A 165 -16.36 1.29 -19.08
CA ARG A 165 -16.39 2.59 -19.76
C ARG A 165 -17.71 2.83 -20.47
N GLN A 166 -18.21 1.84 -21.22
CA GLN A 166 -19.49 1.92 -21.94
C GLN A 166 -20.69 2.07 -20.99
N ASN A 167 -20.62 1.44 -19.82
CA ASN A 167 -21.69 1.47 -18.82
C ASN A 167 -21.52 2.58 -17.76
N ASN A 168 -20.54 3.48 -17.93
CA ASN A 168 -20.22 4.55 -16.97
C ASN A 168 -19.96 4.04 -15.54
N ILE A 169 -19.38 2.84 -15.40
CA ILE A 169 -18.98 2.29 -14.11
C ILE A 169 -17.68 2.97 -13.68
N PRO A 170 -17.62 3.56 -12.47
CA PRO A 170 -16.39 4.15 -11.93
C PRO A 170 -15.37 3.04 -11.63
N VAL A 171 -14.19 3.09 -12.25
CA VAL A 171 -13.16 2.05 -12.10
C VAL A 171 -11.97 2.58 -11.31
N LEU A 172 -11.49 1.74 -10.38
CA LEU A 172 -10.15 1.80 -9.80
C LEU A 172 -9.32 0.64 -10.36
N LEU A 173 -8.40 0.95 -11.27
CA LEU A 173 -7.42 -0.01 -11.79
C LEU A 173 -6.14 0.09 -10.97
N ILE A 174 -5.88 -0.91 -10.11
CA ILE A 174 -4.63 -1.02 -9.35
C ILE A 174 -3.69 -1.92 -10.12
N GLY A 175 -2.49 -1.45 -10.46
CA GLY A 175 -1.56 -2.25 -11.24
C GLY A 175 -0.09 -1.97 -10.93
N VAL A 176 0.74 -3.00 -11.06
CA VAL A 176 2.19 -2.81 -10.99
C VAL A 176 2.76 -2.23 -12.28
N SER A 177 3.77 -1.36 -12.14
CA SER A 177 4.29 -0.52 -13.22
C SER A 177 4.58 -1.27 -14.53
N PHE A 178 5.26 -2.43 -14.46
CA PHE A 178 5.59 -3.19 -15.69
C PHE A 178 4.36 -3.79 -16.38
N ALA A 179 3.33 -4.16 -15.62
CA ALA A 179 2.12 -4.80 -16.15
C ALA A 179 1.20 -3.74 -16.75
N LEU A 180 1.07 -2.58 -16.10
CA LEU A 180 0.39 -1.43 -16.69
C LEU A 180 1.04 -0.97 -17.99
N TRP A 181 2.38 -1.02 -18.07
CA TRP A 181 3.09 -0.73 -19.31
C TRP A 181 2.75 -1.75 -20.40
N GLU A 182 2.79 -3.04 -20.08
CA GLU A 182 2.41 -4.08 -21.05
C GLU A 182 0.96 -3.91 -21.56
N LEU A 183 0.02 -3.58 -20.66
CA LEU A 183 -1.35 -3.24 -21.03
C LEU A 183 -1.40 -2.00 -21.96
N ALA A 184 -0.64 -0.96 -21.67
CA ALA A 184 -0.60 0.28 -22.44
C ALA A 184 -0.05 0.08 -23.87
N GLU A 185 0.95 -0.79 -24.03
CA GLU A 185 1.53 -1.12 -25.33
C GLU A 185 0.61 -2.00 -26.18
N GLN A 186 0.01 -3.03 -25.57
CA GLN A 186 -0.81 -3.98 -26.30
C GLN A 186 -2.21 -3.42 -26.60
N TYR A 187 -2.76 -2.61 -25.69
CA TYR A 187 -4.15 -2.18 -25.73
C TYR A 187 -4.31 -0.68 -25.37
N PRO A 188 -3.81 0.26 -26.19
CA PRO A 188 -4.12 1.68 -26.01
C PRO A 188 -5.62 1.92 -26.23
N MET A 189 -6.28 2.64 -25.31
CA MET A 189 -7.74 2.82 -25.28
C MET A 189 -8.14 4.05 -24.45
N ASP A 190 -9.29 4.68 -24.75
CA ASP A 190 -9.83 5.76 -23.89
C ASP A 190 -10.50 5.19 -22.62
N LEU A 191 -9.85 5.39 -21.48
CA LEU A 191 -10.39 5.01 -20.17
C LEU A 191 -11.08 6.15 -19.42
N GLY A 192 -11.16 7.35 -20.01
CA GLY A 192 -11.89 8.51 -19.51
C GLY A 192 -11.52 8.89 -18.07
N ASN A 193 -12.48 8.72 -17.15
CA ASN A 193 -12.31 9.07 -15.73
C ASN A 193 -11.87 7.88 -14.86
N THR A 194 -11.39 6.78 -15.45
CA THR A 194 -10.83 5.65 -14.71
C THR A 194 -9.65 6.11 -13.86
N ILE A 195 -9.65 5.73 -12.58
CA ILE A 195 -8.51 5.95 -11.70
C ILE A 195 -7.52 4.83 -11.93
N ILE A 196 -6.43 5.13 -12.64
CA ILE A 196 -5.31 4.19 -12.81
C ILE A 196 -4.29 4.47 -11.71
N MET A 197 -4.15 3.52 -10.79
CA MET A 197 -3.30 3.58 -9.62
C MET A 197 -2.09 2.66 -9.80
N GLU A 198 -0.97 3.30 -10.11
CA GLU A 198 0.34 2.66 -10.20
C GLU A 198 0.88 2.36 -8.79
N THR A 199 1.40 1.15 -8.60
CA THR A 199 2.06 0.74 -7.37
C THR A 199 3.26 -0.17 -7.68
N GLY A 200 4.12 -0.41 -6.70
CA GLY A 200 5.29 -1.26 -6.87
C GLY A 200 6.31 -0.69 -7.87
N GLY A 201 6.93 -1.54 -8.67
CA GLY A 201 8.00 -1.11 -9.59
C GLY A 201 8.25 -2.09 -10.73
N MET A 202 9.24 -1.74 -11.56
CA MET A 202 9.57 -2.42 -12.82
C MET A 202 10.19 -3.82 -12.67
N LYS A 203 10.66 -4.19 -11.46
CA LYS A 203 11.29 -5.49 -11.12
C LYS A 203 12.34 -5.98 -12.15
N GLY A 204 13.09 -5.06 -12.76
CA GLY A 204 14.10 -5.37 -13.78
C GLY A 204 13.54 -5.94 -15.10
N ARG A 205 12.23 -5.87 -15.34
CA ARG A 205 11.59 -6.41 -16.55
C ARG A 205 11.70 -5.49 -17.77
N ARG A 206 11.96 -4.20 -17.58
CA ARG A 206 12.15 -3.23 -18.67
C ARG A 206 13.22 -2.19 -18.31
N ARG A 207 13.53 -1.33 -19.28
CA ARG A 207 14.41 -0.16 -19.13
C ARG A 207 13.97 0.70 -17.94
N GLU A 208 14.94 1.16 -17.16
CA GLU A 208 14.70 2.18 -16.13
C GLU A 208 14.38 3.52 -16.80
N ILE A 209 13.19 4.02 -16.51
CA ILE A 209 12.73 5.36 -16.87
C ILE A 209 12.21 6.05 -15.62
N THR A 210 12.13 7.37 -15.66
CA THR A 210 11.55 8.15 -14.57
C THR A 210 10.05 7.89 -14.44
N ARG A 211 9.50 8.08 -13.24
CA ARG A 211 8.05 7.99 -13.01
C ARG A 211 7.27 8.97 -13.89
N GLN A 212 7.82 10.17 -14.14
CA GLN A 212 7.19 11.18 -15.00
C GLN A 212 7.08 10.68 -16.44
N GLU A 213 8.14 10.09 -16.99
CA GLU A 213 8.11 9.47 -18.32
C GLU A 213 7.11 8.30 -18.38
N LEU A 214 7.07 7.46 -17.34
CA LEU A 214 6.13 6.35 -17.26
C LEU A 214 4.67 6.84 -17.24
N HIS A 215 4.38 7.84 -16.39
CA HIS A 215 3.05 8.44 -16.30
C HIS A 215 2.66 9.11 -17.61
N HIS A 216 3.60 9.74 -18.32
CA HIS A 216 3.35 10.29 -19.65
C HIS A 216 2.93 9.20 -20.65
N ILE A 217 3.66 8.08 -20.71
CA ILE A 217 3.30 6.92 -21.56
C ILE A 217 1.88 6.46 -21.27
N PHE A 218 1.55 6.23 -20.00
CA PHE A 218 0.23 5.72 -19.60
C PHE A 218 -0.89 6.73 -19.86
N THR A 219 -0.65 8.02 -19.60
CA THR A 219 -1.61 9.09 -19.87
C THR A 219 -1.95 9.16 -21.35
N GLN A 220 -0.93 9.04 -22.24
CA GLN A 220 -1.15 9.02 -23.69
C GLN A 220 -1.88 7.75 -24.15
N ALA A 221 -1.46 6.58 -23.67
CA ALA A 221 -2.04 5.30 -24.08
C ALA A 221 -3.49 5.13 -23.59
N PHE A 222 -3.80 5.58 -22.38
CA PHE A 222 -5.11 5.40 -21.74
C PHE A 222 -6.04 6.62 -21.84
N GLN A 223 -5.55 7.74 -22.39
CA GLN A 223 -6.27 9.02 -22.54
C GLN A 223 -6.88 9.56 -21.24
N VAL A 224 -6.27 9.23 -20.10
CA VAL A 224 -6.66 9.74 -18.78
C VAL A 224 -5.98 11.08 -18.50
N LYS A 225 -6.48 11.85 -17.53
CA LYS A 225 -5.88 13.16 -17.17
C LYS A 225 -4.57 13.02 -16.41
N ALA A 226 -4.48 12.00 -15.56
CA ALA A 226 -3.33 11.75 -14.71
C ALA A 226 -3.27 10.27 -14.32
N ILE A 227 -2.06 9.81 -13.98
CA ILE A 227 -1.85 8.53 -13.32
C ILE A 227 -1.65 8.79 -11.84
N HIS A 228 -2.40 8.03 -11.05
CA HIS A 228 -2.35 8.03 -9.61
C HIS A 228 -1.30 7.03 -9.12
N SER A 229 -0.83 7.20 -7.89
CA SER A 229 0.06 6.22 -7.29
C SER A 229 -0.36 5.87 -5.88
N GLU A 230 -0.10 4.63 -5.48
CA GLU A 230 -0.13 4.17 -4.10
C GLU A 230 1.30 3.82 -3.67
N TYR A 231 1.64 4.24 -2.45
CA TYR A 231 2.88 3.86 -1.80
C TYR A 231 2.57 3.15 -0.50
N GLY A 232 3.04 1.91 -0.42
CA GLY A 232 2.99 1.09 0.76
C GLY A 232 4.24 0.24 0.87
N MET A 233 4.44 -0.38 2.02
CA MET A 233 5.56 -1.30 2.27
C MET A 233 5.08 -2.45 3.13
N THR A 234 5.79 -3.57 3.14
CA THR A 234 5.49 -4.68 4.06
C THR A 234 5.62 -4.24 5.52
N GLU A 235 6.60 -3.37 5.79
CA GLU A 235 6.95 -2.85 7.10
C GLU A 235 6.00 -1.76 7.58
N LEU A 236 5.14 -1.24 6.70
CA LEU A 236 4.13 -0.25 7.00
C LEU A 236 2.74 -0.89 6.98
N LEU A 237 1.88 -0.51 7.93
CA LEU A 237 0.47 -0.90 7.94
C LEU A 237 -0.46 0.21 7.44
N SER A 238 0.12 1.26 6.85
CA SER A 238 -0.56 2.42 6.29
C SER A 238 0.04 2.77 4.93
N GLN A 239 -0.70 3.57 4.16
CA GLN A 239 -0.40 3.91 2.78
C GLN A 239 -0.31 5.43 2.59
N ALA A 240 0.38 5.84 1.53
CA ALA A 240 0.34 7.18 0.99
C ALA A 240 -0.16 7.15 -0.44
N TYR A 241 -0.85 8.20 -0.87
CA TYR A 241 -1.45 8.26 -2.20
C TYR A 241 -1.02 9.53 -2.94
N SER A 242 -0.90 9.40 -4.25
CA SER A 242 -0.69 10.50 -5.18
C SER A 242 -1.86 10.54 -6.15
N LYS A 243 -2.49 11.71 -6.33
CA LYS A 243 -3.53 11.92 -7.35
C LYS A 243 -2.98 12.37 -8.70
N GLY A 244 -1.65 12.45 -8.84
CA GLY A 244 -0.96 13.03 -9.98
C GLY A 244 0.32 13.75 -9.55
N ASP A 245 1.11 14.16 -10.54
CA ASP A 245 2.33 14.99 -10.37
C ASP A 245 3.44 14.41 -9.47
N GLY A 246 3.29 13.16 -9.03
CA GLY A 246 4.29 12.45 -8.23
C GLY A 246 4.39 12.92 -6.77
N LEU A 247 3.47 13.78 -6.30
CA LEU A 247 3.40 14.19 -4.90
C LEU A 247 2.55 13.19 -4.10
N PHE A 248 3.15 12.62 -3.05
CA PHE A 248 2.48 11.66 -2.16
C PHE A 248 2.02 12.35 -0.89
N TYR A 249 0.78 12.09 -0.53
CA TYR A 249 0.17 12.53 0.71
C TYR A 249 -0.09 11.28 1.55
N PRO A 250 0.46 11.21 2.77
CA PRO A 250 0.29 10.03 3.60
C PRO A 250 -1.12 10.05 4.24
N ALA A 251 -1.72 8.88 4.42
CA ALA A 251 -2.98 8.76 5.15
C ALA A 251 -2.81 9.21 6.60
N SER A 252 -3.89 9.52 7.31
CA SER A 252 -3.85 10.00 8.71
C SER A 252 -3.01 9.14 9.68
N THR A 253 -2.83 7.85 9.38
CA THR A 253 -2.00 6.90 10.16
C THR A 253 -0.55 6.78 9.70
N MET A 254 -0.12 7.59 8.74
CA MET A 254 1.24 7.69 8.23
C MET A 254 1.60 9.19 8.21
N ARG A 255 2.64 9.61 8.95
CA ARG A 255 3.06 11.02 8.96
C ARG A 255 4.53 11.16 9.28
#